data_AF-A0A537YEH6-F1
#
_entry.id   AF-A0A537YEH6-F1
#
_cell.length_a   1.000
_cell.length_b   1.000
_cell.length_c   1.000
_cell.angle_alpha   90.00
_cell.angle_beta   90.00
_cell.angle_gamma   90.00
#
_symmetry.space_group_name_H-M   'P 1'
#
loop_
_entity.id
_entity.type
_entity.pdbx_description
1 polymer ?
#
loop_
_entity_poly.entity_id
_entity_poly.type
_entity_poly.pdbx_seq_one_letter_code
_entity_poly.pdbx_strand_id
1 'polypeptide(L)'
;HDSFAYFAKHYGMKVIGAIQPSDFAEPSAQEVAALEKQIKDEHVPAIFGSEVFPSTVLAQIGRDTGAKYEATLRDDDLPGNVGGPDHSYVGLMVYDVRTMVNDLGGNPSALDGIPTHSAYD
;
A
#
# COMPACT_ATOMS: atom_id res chain seq x y z
N HIS A 1 4.15 -7.94 -1.81
CA HIS A 1 5.46 -7.31 -2.07
C HIS A 1 5.75 -6.30 -0.96
N ASP A 2 6.94 -6.35 -0.33
CA ASP A 2 7.33 -5.48 0.80
C ASP A 2 8.05 -4.21 0.32
N SER A 3 7.37 -3.38 -0.46
CA SER A 3 7.94 -2.11 -0.97
C SER A 3 7.97 -0.98 0.04
N PHE A 4 7.17 -1.08 1.09
CA PHE A 4 6.88 0.05 1.97
C PHE A 4 7.61 -0.02 3.31
N ALA A 5 8.51 -0.98 3.53
CA ALA A 5 9.25 -1.12 4.78
C ALA A 5 10.03 0.15 5.18
N TYR A 6 10.72 0.79 4.23
CA TYR A 6 11.43 2.06 4.50
C TYR A 6 10.49 3.21 4.81
N PHE A 7 9.38 3.31 4.05
CA PHE A 7 8.34 4.32 4.27
C PHE A 7 7.74 4.18 5.67
N ALA A 8 7.33 2.97 6.03
CA ALA A 8 6.75 2.67 7.33
C ALA A 8 7.71 3.03 8.47
N LYS A 9 8.99 2.66 8.34
CA LYS A 9 10.02 3.03 9.32
C LYS A 9 10.20 4.55 9.44
N HIS A 10 10.22 5.27 8.32
CA HIS A 10 10.43 6.72 8.31
C HIS A 10 9.27 7.49 8.93
N TYR A 11 8.03 7.07 8.66
CA TYR A 11 6.82 7.74 9.14
C TYR A 11 6.20 7.11 10.40
N GLY A 12 6.92 6.20 11.07
CA GLY A 12 6.51 5.61 12.35
C GLY A 12 5.30 4.66 12.25
N MET A 13 5.06 4.07 11.07
CA MET A 13 4.01 3.07 10.89
C MET A 13 4.50 1.70 11.36
N LYS A 14 3.60 0.95 12.01
CA LYS A 14 3.86 -0.44 12.39
C LYS A 14 3.40 -1.37 11.26
N VAL A 15 4.34 -2.07 10.64
CA VAL A 15 4.04 -3.19 9.72
C VAL A 15 3.78 -4.43 10.58
N ILE A 16 2.55 -4.95 10.54
CA ILE A 16 2.16 -6.10 11.36
C ILE A 16 2.48 -7.45 10.71
N GLY A 17 2.69 -7.46 9.40
CA GLY A 17 3.06 -8.63 8.60
C GLY A 17 3.12 -8.27 7.12
N ALA A 18 3.76 -9.14 6.32
CA ALA A 18 3.78 -9.04 4.87
C ALA A 18 3.67 -10.46 4.28
N ILE A 19 2.87 -10.61 3.22
CA ILE A 19 2.88 -11.83 2.39
C ILE A 19 3.81 -11.58 1.20
N GLN A 20 4.70 -12.54 0.97
CA GLN A 20 5.90 -12.52 0.11
C GLN A 20 7.13 -11.76 0.65
N PRO A 21 7.87 -12.34 1.60
CA PRO A 21 9.28 -12.01 1.80
C PRO A 21 10.17 -12.93 0.92
N SER A 22 10.81 -12.33 -0.09
CA SER A 22 12.05 -12.78 -0.77
C SER A 22 12.06 -13.89 -1.85
N ASP A 23 11.10 -14.81 -1.97
CA ASP A 23 11.18 -15.93 -2.95
C ASP A 23 9.97 -16.13 -3.87
N PHE A 24 9.01 -15.19 -3.86
CA PHE A 24 7.74 -15.26 -4.60
C PHE A 24 6.87 -16.49 -4.29
N ALA A 25 7.20 -17.28 -3.25
CA ALA A 25 6.38 -18.41 -2.86
C ALA A 25 5.02 -17.94 -2.30
N GLU A 26 3.98 -18.72 -2.60
CA GLU A 26 2.67 -18.54 -1.98
C GLU A 26 2.72 -18.93 -0.49
N PRO A 27 2.05 -18.17 0.40
CA PRO A 27 2.02 -18.49 1.82
C PRO A 27 1.25 -19.80 2.08
N SER A 28 1.64 -20.51 3.13
CA SER A 28 0.90 -21.68 3.61
C SER A 28 -0.45 -21.27 4.22
N ALA A 29 -1.41 -22.21 4.26
CA ALA A 29 -2.71 -21.98 4.90
C ALA A 29 -2.60 -21.61 6.39
N GLN A 30 -1.57 -22.11 7.09
CA GLN A 30 -1.33 -21.77 8.49
C GLN A 30 -0.88 -20.31 8.65
N GLU A 31 -0.02 -19.82 7.76
CA GLU A 31 0.44 -18.42 7.75
C GLU A 31 -0.72 -17.46 7.44
N VAL A 32 -1.57 -17.81 6.47
CA VAL A 32 -2.78 -17.04 6.15
C VAL A 32 -3.70 -16.94 7.36
N ALA A 33 -4.02 -18.06 8.01
CA ALA A 33 -4.88 -18.08 9.19
C ALA A 33 -4.30 -17.28 10.37
N ALA A 34 -2.98 -17.34 10.58
CA ALA A 34 -2.31 -16.56 11.61
C ALA A 34 -2.39 -15.05 11.32
N LEU A 35 -2.19 -14.64 10.07
CA LEU A 35 -2.28 -13.25 9.66
C LEU A 35 -3.72 -12.71 9.78
N GLU A 36 -4.72 -13.47 9.33
CA GLU A 36 -6.13 -13.10 9.49
C GLU A 36 -6.49 -12.87 10.96
N LYS A 37 -6.01 -13.74 11.85
CA LYS A 37 -6.22 -13.58 13.30
C LYS A 37 -5.60 -12.28 13.79
N GLN A 38 -4.35 -12.00 13.41
CA GLN A 38 -3.66 -10.79 13.83
C GLN A 38 -4.34 -9.51 13.33
N ILE A 39 -4.79 -9.49 12.06
CA ILE A 39 -5.54 -8.36 11.48
C ILE A 39 -6.80 -8.06 12.29
N LYS A 40 -7.55 -9.11 12.68
CA LYS A 40 -8.75 -8.99 13.51
C LYS A 40 -8.43 -8.49 14.92
N ASP A 41 -7.42 -9.06 15.58
CA ASP A 41 -7.03 -8.70 16.94
C ASP A 41 -6.54 -7.24 17.02
N GLU A 42 -5.73 -6.81 16.04
CA GLU A 42 -5.15 -5.46 15.96
C GLU A 42 -6.09 -4.44 15.30
N HIS A 43 -7.28 -4.85 14.85
CA HIS A 43 -8.28 -4.02 14.17
C HIS A 43 -7.70 -3.24 12.98
N VAL A 44 -6.89 -3.93 12.16
CA VAL A 44 -6.22 -3.28 11.03
C VAL A 44 -7.24 -2.93 9.95
N PRO A 45 -7.36 -1.65 9.55
CA PRO A 45 -8.43 -1.21 8.65
C PRO A 45 -8.12 -1.51 7.17
N ALA A 46 -6.84 -1.63 6.80
CA ALA A 46 -6.42 -1.80 5.41
C ALA A 46 -5.14 -2.64 5.27
N ILE A 47 -5.06 -3.34 4.14
CA ILE A 47 -3.91 -4.14 3.68
C ILE A 47 -3.44 -3.54 2.37
N PHE A 48 -2.17 -3.20 2.28
CA PHE A 48 -1.61 -2.51 1.12
C PHE A 48 -0.77 -3.47 0.26
N GLY A 49 -1.07 -3.48 -1.04
CA GLY A 49 -0.33 -4.16 -2.10
C GLY A 49 0.04 -3.19 -3.22
N SER A 50 0.91 -3.67 -4.11
CA SER A 50 1.36 -2.93 -5.30
C SER A 50 0.53 -3.34 -6.52
N GLU A 51 0.30 -2.39 -7.42
CA GLU A 51 -0.44 -2.53 -8.67
C GLU A 51 0.17 -3.56 -9.61
N VAL A 52 1.50 -3.73 -9.58
CA VAL A 52 2.22 -4.70 -10.41
C VAL A 52 2.27 -6.10 -9.79
N PHE A 53 1.90 -6.25 -8.51
CA PHE A 53 1.86 -7.54 -7.80
C PHE A 53 0.53 -7.79 -7.05
N PRO A 54 -0.62 -7.82 -7.74
CA PRO A 54 -1.90 -8.09 -7.09
C PRO A 54 -1.97 -9.54 -6.58
N SER A 55 -2.42 -9.73 -5.33
CA SER A 55 -2.56 -11.04 -4.70
C SER A 55 -4.02 -11.42 -4.47
N THR A 56 -4.45 -12.56 -5.02
CA THR A 56 -5.76 -13.15 -4.73
C THR A 56 -5.89 -13.60 -3.27
N VAL A 57 -4.77 -13.98 -2.64
CA VAL A 57 -4.68 -14.32 -1.22
C VAL A 57 -4.95 -13.09 -0.35
N LEU A 58 -4.31 -11.96 -0.61
CA LEU A 58 -4.58 -10.72 0.14
C LEU A 58 -6.02 -10.24 -0.05
N ALA A 59 -6.58 -10.38 -1.25
CA ALA A 59 -7.99 -10.07 -1.49
C ALA A 59 -8.93 -10.97 -0.67
N GLN A 60 -8.59 -12.25 -0.48
CA GLN A 60 -9.36 -13.17 0.35
C GLN A 60 -9.24 -12.81 1.83
N ILE A 61 -8.03 -12.55 2.32
CA ILE A 61 -7.80 -12.10 3.69
C ILE A 61 -8.59 -10.82 4.00
N GLY A 62 -8.63 -9.86 3.07
CA GLY A 62 -9.45 -8.65 3.23
C GLY A 62 -10.94 -8.97 3.40
N ARG A 63 -11.48 -9.91 2.60
CA ARG A 63 -12.88 -10.38 2.75
C ARG A 63 -13.12 -11.06 4.10
N ASP A 64 -12.19 -11.89 4.56
CA ASP A 64 -12.36 -12.70 5.77
C ASP A 64 -12.17 -11.90 7.07
N THR A 65 -11.46 -10.78 6.98
CA THR A 65 -11.13 -9.90 8.12
C THR A 65 -11.94 -8.62 8.18
N GLY A 66 -12.50 -8.18 7.04
CA GLY A 66 -13.15 -6.88 6.89
C GLY A 66 -12.17 -5.73 6.62
N ALA A 67 -10.86 -5.99 6.56
CA ALA A 67 -9.88 -4.99 6.16
C ALA A 67 -10.01 -4.70 4.66
N LYS A 68 -9.87 -3.43 4.27
CA LYS A 68 -9.81 -3.05 2.86
C LYS A 68 -8.51 -3.58 2.25
N TYR A 69 -8.60 -4.36 1.18
CA TYR A 69 -7.43 -4.65 0.37
C TYR A 69 -7.25 -3.56 -0.69
N GLU A 70 -6.17 -2.80 -0.56
CA GLU A 70 -5.76 -1.74 -1.48
C GLU A 70 -4.63 -2.25 -2.37
N ALA A 71 -4.93 -2.49 -3.64
CA ALA A 71 -4.02 -3.13 -4.59
C ALA A 71 -3.45 -2.13 -5.60
N THR A 72 -3.64 -0.82 -5.41
CA THR A 72 -3.32 0.20 -6.40
C THR A 72 -2.14 1.10 -6.03
N LEU A 73 -1.50 0.88 -4.87
CA LEU A 73 -0.29 1.64 -4.53
C LEU A 73 0.80 1.37 -5.56
N ARG A 74 1.68 2.35 -5.74
CA ARG A 74 2.66 2.38 -6.82
C ARG A 74 4.08 2.38 -6.27
N ASP A 75 4.87 1.40 -6.67
CA ASP A 75 6.28 1.28 -6.28
C ASP A 75 7.22 1.27 -7.49
N ASP A 76 6.77 0.70 -8.61
CA ASP A 76 7.58 0.53 -9.83
C ASP A 76 7.09 1.37 -11.04
N ASP A 77 5.88 1.98 -11.00
CA ASP A 77 5.32 2.79 -12.09
C ASP A 77 4.79 4.16 -11.66
N LEU A 78 5.14 5.21 -12.40
CA LEU A 78 4.69 6.57 -12.13
C LEU A 78 3.23 6.77 -12.57
N PRO A 79 2.42 7.54 -11.81
CA PRO A 79 1.02 7.74 -12.17
C PRO A 79 0.87 8.58 -13.45
N GLY A 80 -0.24 8.38 -14.16
CA GLY A 80 -0.55 9.11 -15.39
C GLY A 80 0.36 8.77 -16.57
N ASN A 81 0.25 9.57 -17.64
CA ASN A 81 1.01 9.36 -18.88
C ASN A 81 2.39 10.02 -18.81
N VAL A 82 3.37 9.44 -19.50
CA VAL A 82 4.71 10.04 -19.71
C VAL A 82 4.57 11.50 -20.19
N GLY A 83 5.22 12.42 -19.47
CA GLY A 83 5.16 13.87 -19.72
C GLY A 83 3.91 14.57 -19.17
N GLY A 84 3.03 13.84 -18.47
CA GLY A 84 1.92 14.41 -17.72
C GLY A 84 2.35 14.98 -16.36
N PRO A 85 1.57 15.90 -15.78
CA PRO A 85 1.94 16.62 -14.56
C PRO A 85 2.10 15.72 -13.33
N ASP A 86 1.44 14.57 -13.29
CA ASP A 86 1.53 13.62 -12.18
C ASP A 86 2.57 12.52 -12.43
N HIS A 87 3.14 12.45 -13.63
CA HIS A 87 4.09 11.40 -14.02
C HIS A 87 5.50 11.70 -13.49
N SER A 88 5.60 11.78 -12.17
CA SER A 88 6.81 12.07 -11.43
C SER A 88 6.84 11.27 -10.13
N TYR A 89 8.03 11.18 -9.54
CA TYR A 89 8.19 10.59 -8.22
C TYR A 89 7.35 11.31 -7.14
N VAL A 90 7.23 12.64 -7.22
CA VAL A 90 6.39 13.38 -6.26
C VAL A 90 4.91 13.05 -6.45
N GLY A 91 4.46 12.90 -7.70
CA GLY A 91 3.11 12.44 -8.03
C GLY A 91 2.82 11.06 -7.45
N LEU A 92 3.75 10.11 -7.62
CA LEU A 92 3.68 8.78 -7.01
C LEU A 92 3.54 8.86 -5.49
N MET A 93 4.42 9.61 -4.82
CA MET A 93 4.39 9.75 -3.35
C MET A 93 3.08 10.40 -2.86
N VAL A 94 2.61 11.45 -3.53
CA VAL A 94 1.35 12.12 -3.16
C VAL A 94 0.15 11.17 -3.35
N TYR A 95 0.13 10.40 -4.44
CA TYR A 95 -0.90 9.40 -4.69
C TYR A 95 -0.93 8.33 -3.59
N ASP A 96 0.22 7.71 -3.29
CA ASP A 96 0.30 6.64 -2.31
C ASP A 96 -0.05 7.09 -0.89
N VAL A 97 0.50 8.22 -0.45
CA VAL A 97 0.21 8.75 0.89
C VAL A 97 -1.27 9.13 1.02
N ARG A 98 -1.86 9.73 -0.02
CA ARG A 98 -3.30 10.04 -0.04
C ARG A 98 -4.14 8.79 0.12
N THR A 99 -3.81 7.74 -0.64
CA THR A 99 -4.51 6.45 -0.60
C THR A 99 -4.38 5.80 0.78
N MET A 100 -3.16 5.71 1.32
CA MET A 100 -2.93 5.18 2.67
C MET A 100 -3.70 5.96 3.73
N VAL A 101 -3.66 7.29 3.71
CA VAL A 101 -4.36 8.12 4.70
C VAL A 101 -5.88 7.90 4.65
N ASN A 102 -6.47 7.86 3.45
CA ASN A 102 -7.90 7.58 3.28
C ASN A 102 -8.28 6.21 3.86
N ASP A 103 -7.50 5.19 3.52
CA ASP A 103 -7.80 3.80 3.88
C ASP A 103 -7.58 3.49 5.36
N LEU A 104 -6.70 4.24 6.00
CA LEU A 104 -6.53 4.24 7.45
C LEU A 104 -7.55 5.14 8.18
N GLY A 105 -8.50 5.76 7.46
CA GLY A 105 -9.58 6.57 8.03
C GLY A 105 -9.19 8.03 8.36
N GLY A 106 -8.08 8.52 7.85
CA GLY A 106 -7.60 9.89 8.02
C GLY A 106 -8.13 10.88 6.96
N ASN A 107 -7.55 12.08 6.96
CA ASN A 107 -7.89 13.15 6.01
C ASN A 107 -6.63 13.57 5.21
N PRO A 108 -6.59 13.36 3.88
CA PRO A 108 -5.42 13.66 3.06
C PRO A 108 -5.37 15.10 2.53
N SER A 109 -6.27 15.99 2.93
CA SER A 109 -6.36 17.37 2.40
C SER A 109 -5.08 18.21 2.56
N ALA A 110 -4.21 17.85 3.51
CA ALA A 110 -2.88 18.45 3.63
C ALA A 110 -2.02 18.28 2.36
N LEU A 111 -2.37 17.34 1.49
CA LEU A 111 -1.66 17.04 0.24
C LEU A 111 -2.22 17.81 -0.98
N ASP A 112 -3.37 18.49 -0.88
CA ASP A 112 -4.08 19.07 -2.04
C ASP A 112 -3.31 20.18 -2.77
N GLY A 113 -2.33 20.80 -2.10
CA GLY A 113 -1.51 21.88 -2.66
C GLY A 113 -0.09 21.46 -3.05
N ILE A 114 0.28 20.19 -2.93
CA ILE A 114 1.63 19.73 -3.24
C ILE A 114 1.77 19.65 -4.77
N PRO A 115 2.71 20.39 -5.39
CA PRO A 115 2.97 20.25 -6.81
C PRO A 115 3.51 18.86 -7.12
N THR A 116 2.85 18.14 -8.03
CA THR A 116 3.19 16.76 -8.40
C THR A 116 4.09 16.66 -9.63
N HIS A 117 4.41 17.76 -10.29
CA HIS A 117 5.29 17.78 -11.47
C HIS A 117 6.76 17.62 -11.08
N SER A 118 7.56 17.13 -12.02
CA SER A 118 9.02 17.12 -11.87
C SER A 118 9.54 18.55 -11.90
N ALA A 119 10.39 18.91 -10.94
CA ALA A 119 11.02 20.24 -10.88
C ALA A 119 12.06 20.49 -12.00
N TYR A 120 12.32 19.47 -12.82
CA TYR A 120 13.29 19.51 -13.92
C TYR A 120 12.63 19.55 -15.31
N ASP A 121 11.30 19.70 -15.36
CA ASP A 121 10.54 19.88 -16.61
C ASP A 121 10.46 21.36 -17.03
#